data_AF-A0AAN8KT02-F1
#
_entry.id   AF-A0AAN8KT02-F1
#
_cell.length_a   1.000
_cell.length_b   1.000
_cell.length_c   1.000
_cell.angle_alpha   90.00
_cell.angle_beta   90.00
_cell.angle_gamma   90.00
#
_symmetry.space_group_name_H-M   'P 1'
#
loop_
_entity.id
_entity.type
_entity.pdbx_description
1 polymer ?
#
loop_
_entity_poly.entity_id
_entity_poly.type
_entity_poly.pdbx_seq_one_letter_code
_entity_poly.pdbx_strand_id
1 'polypeptide(L)'
;MATVVTEDCPDLHIRSIIELLEHEDLTPEQKDTVSDLSMSWDLPAVTKTNRRWLHKQLLLHAVVGRTMRQIKQLRKGLKDVMVWPLLTSRPDVVPLLFPKMAEMQFTPQMLLEKITWPS
;
A
#
# COMPACT_ATOMS: atom_id res chain seq x y z
N MET A 1 2.73 7.68 12.60
CA MET A 1 2.37 7.28 11.22
C MET A 1 3.17 6.03 10.91
N ALA A 2 2.54 4.98 10.37
CA ALA A 2 3.29 3.85 9.84
C ALA A 2 4.25 4.35 8.75
N THR A 3 5.48 3.85 8.75
CA THR A 3 6.45 4.14 7.70
C THR A 3 6.00 3.39 6.46
N VAL A 4 5.59 4.11 5.41
CA VAL A 4 5.25 3.51 4.11
C VAL A 4 6.55 3.01 3.49
N VAL A 5 6.57 1.74 3.08
CA VAL A 5 7.70 1.09 2.41
C VAL A 5 7.34 0.78 0.94
N THR A 6 8.35 0.53 0.11
CA THR A 6 8.17 0.21 -1.33
C THR A 6 7.27 -1.01 -1.55
N GLU A 7 7.30 -1.97 -0.61
CA GLU A 7 6.43 -3.16 -0.59
C GLU A 7 4.95 -2.85 -0.43
N ASP A 8 4.60 -1.70 0.15
CA ASP A 8 3.21 -1.25 0.28
C ASP A 8 2.63 -0.77 -1.07
N CYS A 9 3.47 -0.58 -2.10
CA CYS A 9 3.04 -0.18 -3.43
C CYS A 9 2.46 -1.37 -4.20
N PRO A 10 1.15 -1.38 -4.53
CA PRO A 10 0.52 -2.52 -5.21
C PRO A 10 0.87 -2.59 -6.69
N ASP A 11 1.28 -1.48 -7.29
CA ASP A 11 1.59 -1.37 -8.72
C ASP A 11 3.07 -1.67 -8.94
N LEU A 12 3.36 -2.85 -9.49
CA LEU A 12 4.72 -3.35 -9.70
C LEU A 12 5.56 -2.45 -10.61
N HIS A 13 4.94 -1.79 -11.59
CA HIS A 13 5.65 -0.91 -12.51
C HIS A 13 6.09 0.37 -11.80
N ILE A 14 5.17 0.99 -11.06
CA ILE A 14 5.46 2.18 -10.26
C ILE A 14 6.46 1.89 -9.16
N ARG A 15 6.31 0.74 -8.49
CA ARG A 15 7.24 0.28 -7.46
C ARG A 15 8.66 0.21 -8.03
N SER A 16 8.83 -0.42 -9.19
CA SER A 16 10.14 -0.50 -9.85
C SER A 16 10.71 0.89 -10.17
N ILE A 17 9.89 1.83 -10.65
CA ILE A 17 10.35 3.22 -10.93
C ILE A 17 10.76 3.94 -9.63
N ILE A 18 10.02 3.76 -8.54
CA ILE A 18 10.33 4.37 -7.24
C ILE A 18 11.63 3.78 -6.67
N GLU A 19 11.84 2.47 -6.79
CA GLU A 19 13.07 1.77 -6.37
C GLU A 19 14.32 2.32 -7.09
N LEU A 20 14.20 2.81 -8.33
CA LEU A 20 15.32 3.46 -9.03
C LEU A 20 15.88 4.68 -8.27
N LEU A 21 15.08 5.33 -7.43
CA LEU A 21 15.51 6.48 -6.63
C LEU A 21 16.32 6.12 -5.38
N GLU A 22 16.39 4.83 -5.04
CA GLU A 22 17.29 4.34 -3.99
C GLU A 22 18.74 4.27 -4.48
N HIS A 23 18.96 4.12 -5.79
CA HIS A 23 20.29 4.08 -6.39
C HIS A 23 20.98 5.45 -6.40
N GLU A 24 22.30 5.47 -6.17
CA GLU A 24 23.08 6.70 -6.14
C GLU A 24 23.27 7.34 -7.51
N ASP A 25 23.45 6.52 -8.55
CA ASP A 25 23.66 6.94 -9.92
C ASP A 25 22.55 6.36 -10.81
N LEU A 26 21.68 7.25 -11.33
CA LEU A 26 20.69 6.91 -12.35
C LEU A 26 21.28 7.15 -13.74
N THR A 27 21.03 6.24 -14.68
CA THR A 27 21.29 6.48 -16.10
C THR A 27 20.38 7.60 -16.62
N PRO A 28 20.72 8.29 -17.71
CA PRO A 28 19.85 9.31 -18.29
C PRO A 28 18.45 8.77 -18.61
N GLU A 29 18.33 7.55 -19.10
CA GLU A 29 17.04 6.92 -19.41
C GLU A 29 16.20 6.66 -18.15
N GLN A 30 16.83 6.22 -17.06
CA GLN A 30 16.16 6.04 -15.76
C GLN A 30 15.70 7.39 -15.18
N LYS A 31 16.52 8.42 -15.37
CA LYS A 31 16.22 9.78 -14.93
C LYS A 31 15.00 10.34 -15.65
N ASP A 32 14.91 10.12 -16.96
CA ASP A 32 13.77 10.52 -17.78
C ASP A 32 12.51 9.75 -17.35
N THR A 33 12.61 8.44 -17.18
CA THR A 33 11.50 7.58 -16.71
C THR A 33 10.91 8.06 -15.37
N VAL A 34 11.77 8.38 -14.39
CA VAL A 34 11.31 8.92 -13.10
C VAL A 34 10.71 10.31 -13.27
N SER A 35 11.32 11.14 -14.12
CA SER A 35 10.85 12.50 -14.35
C SER A 35 9.45 12.50 -14.99
N ASP A 36 9.22 11.65 -15.99
CA ASP A 36 7.92 11.46 -16.63
C ASP A 36 6.86 11.04 -15.62
N LEU A 37 7.17 10.06 -14.75
CA LEU A 37 6.25 9.64 -13.69
C LEU A 37 5.96 10.80 -12.72
N SER A 38 6.99 11.52 -12.28
CA SER A 38 6.83 12.64 -11.35
C SER A 38 5.98 13.76 -11.93
N MET A 39 6.24 14.16 -13.17
CA MET A 39 5.50 15.22 -13.85
C MET A 39 4.05 14.82 -14.11
N SER A 40 3.79 13.54 -14.39
CA SER A 40 2.41 13.04 -14.53
C SER A 40 1.58 13.19 -13.25
N TRP A 41 2.22 13.35 -12.09
CA TRP A 41 1.58 13.55 -10.78
C TRP A 41 1.83 14.95 -10.22
N ASP A 42 2.12 15.93 -11.08
CA ASP A 42 2.38 17.33 -10.71
C ASP A 42 3.56 17.52 -9.74
N LEU A 43 4.54 16.60 -9.76
CA LEU A 43 5.78 16.67 -8.99
C LEU A 43 6.94 17.16 -9.88
N PRO A 44 7.98 17.79 -9.28
CA PRO A 44 9.14 18.25 -10.03
C PRO A 44 10.01 17.08 -10.51
N ALA A 45 10.67 17.27 -11.65
CA ALA A 45 11.62 16.32 -12.21
C ALA A 45 12.75 15.95 -11.23
N VAL A 46 13.34 14.77 -11.42
CA VAL A 46 14.36 14.26 -10.50
C VAL A 46 15.69 15.02 -10.64
N THR A 47 16.22 15.44 -9.50
CA THR A 47 17.54 16.06 -9.36
C THR A 47 18.31 15.38 -8.22
N LYS A 48 19.64 15.51 -8.22
CA LYS A 48 20.49 14.90 -7.16
C LYS A 48 20.12 15.40 -5.76
N THR A 49 19.60 16.63 -5.66
CA THR A 49 19.25 17.28 -4.39
C THR A 49 17.85 16.93 -3.91
N ASN A 50 16.88 16.76 -4.83
CA ASN A 50 15.49 16.44 -4.45
C ASN A 50 15.19 14.93 -4.39
N ARG A 51 16.12 14.04 -4.77
CA ARG A 51 15.89 12.59 -4.91
C ARG A 51 15.21 11.95 -3.70
N ARG A 52 15.75 12.15 -2.49
CA ARG A 52 15.18 11.55 -1.26
C ARG A 52 13.77 12.06 -0.96
N TRP A 53 13.53 13.34 -1.22
CA TRP A 53 12.21 13.94 -1.07
C TRP A 53 11.23 13.37 -2.11
N LEU A 54 11.67 13.26 -3.36
CA LEU A 54 10.86 12.76 -4.48
C LEU A 54 10.49 11.29 -4.26
N HIS A 55 11.44 10.47 -3.82
CA HIS A 55 11.18 9.09 -3.42
C HIS A 55 10.05 8.99 -2.40
N LYS A 56 10.13 9.77 -1.31
CA LYS A 56 9.10 9.78 -0.26
C LYS A 56 7.74 10.27 -0.78
N GLN A 57 7.71 11.29 -1.64
CA GLN A 57 6.47 11.82 -2.18
C GLN A 57 5.80 10.86 -3.18
N LEU A 58 6.58 10.29 -4.11
CA LEU A 58 6.08 9.30 -5.06
C LEU A 58 5.55 8.07 -4.32
N LEU A 59 6.26 7.58 -3.30
CA LEU A 59 5.82 6.45 -2.50
C LEU A 59 4.51 6.74 -1.76
N LEU A 60 4.40 7.91 -1.13
CA LEU A 60 3.18 8.32 -0.44
C LEU A 60 2.00 8.49 -1.41
N HIS A 61 2.23 9.06 -2.59
CA HIS A 61 1.20 9.23 -3.61
C HIS A 61 0.74 7.88 -4.19
N ALA A 62 1.68 6.99 -4.49
CA ALA A 62 1.41 5.66 -5.02
C ALA A 62 0.60 4.79 -4.06
N VAL A 63 0.96 4.80 -2.77
CA VAL A 63 0.33 3.95 -1.75
C VAL A 63 -0.93 4.59 -1.17
N VAL A 64 -0.83 5.84 -0.70
CA VAL A 64 -1.91 6.51 0.04
C VAL A 64 -2.75 7.35 -0.88
N GLY A 65 -2.14 8.15 -1.78
CA GLY A 65 -2.86 9.07 -2.65
C GLY A 65 -3.95 8.37 -3.48
N ARG A 66 -3.58 7.26 -4.14
CA ARG A 66 -4.51 6.47 -4.96
C ARG A 66 -5.60 5.77 -4.16
N THR A 67 -5.27 5.27 -2.97
CA THR A 67 -6.23 4.53 -2.13
C THR A 67 -7.00 5.43 -1.16
N MET A 68 -6.68 6.73 -1.07
CA MET A 68 -7.23 7.63 -0.05
C MET A 68 -8.76 7.68 -0.08
N ARG A 69 -9.36 7.67 -1.28
CA ARG A 69 -10.82 7.63 -1.42
C ARG A 69 -11.39 6.33 -0.85
N GLN A 70 -10.78 5.19 -1.16
CA GLN A 70 -11.20 3.88 -0.64
C GLN A 70 -10.98 3.79 0.87
N ILE A 71 -9.85 4.25 1.39
CA ILE A 71 -9.55 4.33 2.83
C ILE A 71 -10.59 5.20 3.55
N LYS A 72 -10.97 6.35 2.96
CA LYS A 72 -12.03 7.22 3.52
C LYS A 72 -13.38 6.50 3.56
N GLN A 73 -13.76 5.78 2.51
CA GLN A 73 -15.01 5.01 2.48
C GLN A 73 -15.00 3.85 3.46
N LEU A 74 -13.89 3.10 3.55
CA LEU A 74 -13.72 2.03 4.52
C LEU A 74 -13.85 2.57 5.96
N ARG A 75 -13.14 3.66 6.27
CA ARG A 75 -13.25 4.32 7.57
C ARG A 75 -14.68 4.77 7.87
N LYS A 76 -15.40 5.28 6.86
CA LYS A 76 -16.81 5.65 7.01
C LYS A 76 -17.65 4.42 7.38
N GLY A 77 -17.56 3.34 6.62
CA GLY A 77 -18.28 2.10 6.92
C GLY A 77 -17.97 1.56 8.31
N LEU A 78 -16.70 1.54 8.71
CA LEU A 78 -16.29 1.12 10.06
C LEU A 78 -16.87 2.00 11.17
N LYS A 79 -17.06 3.31 10.93
CA LYS A 79 -17.74 4.19 11.86
C LYS A 79 -19.23 3.89 11.92
N ASP A 80 -19.87 3.68 10.77
CA ASP A 80 -21.31 3.41 10.68
C ASP A 80 -21.70 2.13 11.43
N VAL A 81 -20.82 1.11 11.41
CA VAL A 81 -21.02 -0.15 12.17
C VAL A 81 -20.42 -0.15 13.59
N MET A 82 -19.97 1.01 14.10
CA MET A 82 -19.34 1.14 15.44
C MET A 82 -18.09 0.31 15.68
N VAL A 83 -17.47 -0.23 14.63
CA VAL A 83 -16.18 -0.94 14.72
C VAL A 83 -15.04 0.05 14.91
N TRP A 84 -15.09 1.23 14.28
CA TRP A 84 -14.02 2.23 14.39
C TRP A 84 -13.77 2.69 15.85
N PRO A 85 -14.79 3.07 16.65
CA PRO A 85 -14.60 3.35 18.08
C PRO A 85 -14.00 2.18 18.86
N LEU A 86 -14.42 0.94 18.57
CA LEU A 86 -13.88 -0.25 19.21
C LEU A 86 -12.38 -0.40 18.91
N LEU A 87 -11.98 -0.31 17.65
CA LEU A 87 -10.58 -0.42 17.24
C LEU A 87 -9.71 0.68 17.87
N THR A 88 -10.24 1.90 18.02
CA THR A 88 -9.50 3.01 18.65
C THR A 88 -9.38 2.87 20.16
N SER A 89 -10.40 2.34 20.83
CA SER A 89 -10.41 2.15 22.28
C SER A 89 -9.68 0.87 22.71
N ARG A 90 -9.64 -0.14 21.83
CA ARG A 90 -9.10 -1.47 22.08
C ARG A 90 -8.26 -1.95 20.89
N PRO A 91 -6.99 -1.52 20.78
CA PRO A 91 -6.12 -1.96 19.68
C PRO A 91 -5.79 -3.46 19.75
N ASP A 92 -5.97 -4.09 20.91
CA ASP A 92 -5.80 -5.52 21.13
C ASP A 92 -6.78 -6.40 20.34
N VAL A 93 -7.93 -5.85 19.93
CA VAL A 93 -8.91 -6.58 19.12
C VAL A 93 -8.59 -6.56 17.62
N VAL A 94 -7.64 -5.73 17.18
CA VAL A 94 -7.29 -5.59 15.75
C VAL A 94 -6.87 -6.94 15.13
N PRO A 95 -5.98 -7.74 15.75
CA PRO A 95 -5.59 -9.04 15.17
C PRO A 95 -6.72 -10.07 15.17
N LEU A 96 -7.74 -9.92 16.04
CA LEU A 96 -8.90 -10.81 16.09
C LEU A 96 -9.90 -10.51 14.97
N LEU A 97 -10.12 -9.23 14.66
CA LEU A 97 -11.04 -8.78 13.60
C LEU A 97 -10.40 -8.82 12.21
N PHE A 98 -9.09 -8.57 12.14
CA PHE A 98 -8.30 -8.57 10.91
C PHE A 98 -7.08 -9.48 11.09
N PRO A 99 -7.30 -10.82 11.11
CA PRO A 99 -6.22 -11.78 11.29
C PRO A 99 -5.21 -11.70 10.15
N LYS A 100 -3.93 -11.83 10.48
CA LYS A 100 -2.87 -11.89 9.46
C LYS A 100 -2.93 -13.25 8.77
N MET A 101 -2.87 -13.24 7.44
CA MET A 101 -2.86 -14.46 6.63
C MET A 101 -1.75 -15.44 7.03
N ALA A 102 -0.58 -14.95 7.43
CA ALA A 102 0.55 -15.77 7.88
C ALA A 102 0.28 -16.54 9.19
N GLU A 103 -0.69 -16.10 9.99
CA GLU A 103 -1.09 -16.73 11.26
C GLU A 103 -2.26 -17.70 11.05
N MET A 104 -2.86 -17.72 9.86
CA MET A 104 -4.03 -18.51 9.53
C MET A 104 -3.60 -19.81 8.85
N GLN A 105 -3.68 -20.94 9.57
CA GLN A 105 -3.40 -22.26 9.01
C GLN A 105 -4.59 -22.73 8.18
N PHE A 106 -4.53 -22.52 6.86
CA PHE A 106 -5.51 -23.08 5.94
C PHE A 106 -5.14 -24.53 5.65
N THR A 107 -6.02 -25.46 6.01
CA THR A 107 -5.92 -26.86 5.58
C THR A 107 -6.99 -27.14 4.53
N PRO A 108 -6.69 -27.91 3.46
CA PRO A 108 -7.69 -28.27 2.44
C PRO A 108 -8.96 -28.91 3.03
N GLN A 109 -8.81 -29.62 4.16
CA GLN A 109 -9.90 -30.26 4.90
C GLN A 109 -10.96 -29.25 5.36
N MET A 110 -10.56 -28.05 5.79
CA MET A 110 -11.48 -26.99 6.21
C MET A 110 -12.44 -26.57 5.08
N LEU A 111 -11.99 -26.64 3.83
CA LEU A 111 -12.82 -26.34 2.67
C LEU A 111 -13.74 -27.52 2.34
N LEU A 112 -13.18 -28.74 2.31
CA LEU A 112 -13.92 -29.97 1.98
C LEU A 112 -15.10 -30.21 2.92
N GLU A 113 -14.96 -29.91 4.22
CA GLU A 113 -16.03 -29.99 5.22
C GLU A 113 -17.19 -29.00 4.98
N LYS A 114 -16.98 -27.97 4.16
CA LYS A 114 -17.98 -26.93 3.86
C LYS A 114 -18.60 -27.10 2.48
N ILE A 115 -18.14 -28.04 1.66
CA ILE A 115 -18.72 -28.33 0.36
C ILE A 115 -19.88 -29.29 0.54
N THR A 116 -21.09 -28.85 0.17
CA THR A 116 -22.24 -29.73 0.03
C THR A 116 -22.17 -30.39 -1.36
N TRP A 117 -21.82 -31.67 -1.40
CA TRP A 117 -21.77 -32.41 -2.66
C TRP A 117 -23.20 -32.70 -3.17
N PRO A 118 -23.48 -32.55 -4.47
CA PRO A 118 -24.73 -33.01 -5.04
C PRO A 118 -24.80 -34.53 -4.94
N SER A 119 -25.94 -35.02 -4.43
CA SER A 119 -26.31 -36.43 -4.37
C SER A 119 -26.77 -36.94 -5.74
#